data_AF-A0A8C3VKV3-F1
#
_entry.id   AF-A0A8C3VKV3-F1
#
_cell.length_a   1.000
_cell.length_b   1.000
_cell.length_c   1.000
_cell.angle_alpha   90.00
_cell.angle_beta   90.00
_cell.angle_gamma   90.00
#
_symmetry.space_group_name_H-M   'P 1'
#
loop_
_entity.id
_entity.type
_entity.pdbx_description
1 polymer ?
#
loop_
_entity_poly.entity_id
_entity_poly.type
_entity_poly.pdbx_seq_one_letter_code
_entity_poly.pdbx_strand_id
1 'polypeptide(L)'
;MSISCVPKYAAILALSALGVGAVDTFIDAVYEHAVKLPNRTETPVPREEALLLMHKNIDVLEKAVKLAARQGAHIVVTPEDGIYGWVFTRETLYPYLEAIPEPGVNWIPCTEPQRFGYTPEQERLSCLAKDNSIYVVANIGDKKPCNASDPQCPPDGRYQYNTDVVFDSEGRLVARYHKYNLFAPEIQFDFPKDSEFVTFDTPFGKFGIFTCFDIFSRDPAVMLVEEFQLTAFSTPRPGTTRSPSSRLSPSTPRGPEPESTCLLQIPTTLACT
;
A
#
# COMPACT_ATOMS: atom_id res chain seq x y z
N MET A 1 50.85 45.10 -36.26
CA MET A 1 50.58 44.41 -34.98
C MET A 1 49.28 44.98 -34.43
N SER A 2 48.17 44.32 -34.74
CA SER A 2 46.85 44.65 -34.18
C SER A 2 46.70 43.93 -32.84
N ILE A 3 46.41 44.67 -31.78
CA ILE A 3 46.06 44.10 -30.46
C ILE A 3 44.54 44.27 -30.31
N SER A 4 43.82 43.16 -30.44
CA SER A 4 42.37 43.09 -30.22
C SER A 4 42.05 43.07 -28.73
N CYS A 5 41.20 43.98 -28.29
CA CYS A 5 40.62 43.98 -26.94
C CYS A 5 39.39 43.06 -26.94
N VAL A 6 39.41 41.99 -26.13
CA VAL A 6 38.25 41.10 -25.92
C VAL A 6 37.57 41.50 -24.60
N PRO A 7 36.25 41.77 -24.57
CA PRO A 7 35.57 42.10 -23.32
C PRO A 7 35.31 40.83 -22.51
N LYS A 8 35.62 40.88 -21.21
CA LYS A 8 35.31 39.82 -20.24
C LYS A 8 33.80 39.82 -19.96
N TYR A 9 33.07 38.87 -20.53
CA TYR A 9 31.71 38.56 -20.08
C TYR A 9 31.79 37.77 -18.78
N ALA A 10 31.35 38.38 -17.67
CA ALA A 10 31.13 37.68 -16.42
C ALA A 10 29.81 36.89 -16.53
N ALA A 11 29.90 35.57 -16.55
CA ALA A 11 28.72 34.70 -16.44
C ALA A 11 28.26 34.69 -14.98
N ILE A 12 27.08 35.25 -14.71
CA ILE A 12 26.40 35.12 -13.43
C ILE A 12 25.70 33.74 -13.44
N LEU A 13 26.34 32.75 -12.82
CA LEU A 13 25.72 31.46 -12.51
C LEU A 13 24.79 31.65 -11.30
N ALA A 14 23.51 31.83 -11.56
CA ALA A 14 22.48 31.74 -10.53
C ALA A 14 22.29 30.25 -10.18
N LEU A 15 22.96 29.80 -9.11
CA LEU A 15 22.63 28.53 -8.47
C LEU A 15 21.29 28.69 -7.75
N SER A 16 20.21 28.33 -8.41
CA SER A 16 18.93 28.05 -7.75
C SER A 16 19.08 26.76 -6.97
N ALA A 17 19.45 26.87 -5.70
CA ALA A 17 19.30 25.77 -4.75
C ALA A 17 17.80 25.56 -4.53
N LEU A 18 17.22 24.58 -5.22
CA LEU A 18 15.92 24.01 -4.86
C LEU A 18 16.14 23.24 -3.56
N GLY A 19 16.04 23.95 -2.43
CA GLY A 19 15.91 23.31 -1.13
C GLY A 19 14.58 22.55 -1.12
N VAL A 20 14.64 21.24 -1.24
CA VAL A 20 13.51 20.37 -0.90
C VAL A 20 13.41 20.41 0.62
N GLY A 21 12.65 21.39 1.14
CA GLY A 21 12.34 21.46 2.56
C GLY A 21 11.36 20.35 2.89
N ALA A 22 11.72 19.48 3.83
CA ALA A 22 10.77 18.57 4.45
C ALA A 22 9.63 19.41 5.07
N VAL A 23 8.39 19.01 4.85
CA VAL A 23 7.23 19.71 5.42
C VAL A 23 7.12 19.31 6.90
N ASP A 24 7.06 20.29 7.81
CA ASP A 24 7.04 20.05 9.27
C ASP A 24 5.77 19.32 9.74
N THR A 25 4.68 19.42 8.97
CA THR A 25 3.38 18.80 9.28
C THR A 25 2.71 18.29 8.01
N PHE A 26 1.92 17.24 8.12
CA PHE A 26 1.07 16.74 7.04
C PHE A 26 -0.31 16.37 7.58
N ILE A 27 -1.25 16.17 6.66
CA ILE A 27 -2.62 15.72 6.95
C ILE A 27 -2.73 14.31 6.37
N ASP A 28 -3.07 13.34 7.21
CA ASP A 28 -3.41 11.98 6.78
C ASP A 28 -4.93 11.80 6.68
N ALA A 29 -5.34 10.77 5.95
CA ALA A 29 -6.72 10.32 5.89
C ALA A 29 -6.76 8.79 5.95
N VAL A 30 -7.77 8.27 6.64
CA VAL A 30 -8.04 6.84 6.72
C VAL A 30 -9.49 6.63 6.34
N TYR A 31 -9.75 5.63 5.49
CA TYR A 31 -11.11 5.31 5.07
C TYR A 31 -11.52 3.93 5.58
N GLU A 32 -12.55 3.90 6.43
CA GLU A 32 -13.24 2.66 6.78
C GLU A 32 -14.24 2.31 5.66
N HIS A 33 -14.02 1.18 5.00
CA HIS A 33 -14.78 0.80 3.80
C HIS A 33 -15.78 -0.32 4.08
N ALA A 34 -17.04 -0.10 3.69
CA ALA A 34 -18.03 -1.16 3.61
C ALA A 34 -17.84 -1.94 2.29
N VAL A 35 -16.94 -2.94 2.33
CA VAL A 35 -16.51 -3.71 1.16
C VAL A 35 -17.70 -4.41 0.50
N LYS A 36 -17.81 -4.28 -0.83
CA LYS A 36 -18.71 -5.11 -1.63
C LYS A 36 -18.07 -6.46 -1.83
N LEU A 37 -18.56 -7.46 -1.11
CA LEU A 37 -18.04 -8.82 -1.16
C LEU A 37 -18.49 -9.57 -2.41
N PRO A 38 -17.65 -10.47 -2.95
CA PRO A 38 -18.07 -11.42 -3.97
C PRO A 38 -19.11 -12.39 -3.40
N ASN A 39 -19.91 -12.97 -4.28
CA ASN A 39 -20.70 -14.14 -3.91
C ASN A 39 -19.76 -15.31 -3.64
N ARG A 40 -20.08 -16.14 -2.64
CA ARG A 40 -19.32 -17.36 -2.39
C ARG A 40 -19.57 -18.35 -3.52
N THR A 41 -18.53 -18.64 -4.30
CA THR A 41 -18.55 -19.63 -5.37
C THR A 41 -17.54 -20.75 -5.09
N GLU A 42 -17.81 -21.95 -5.59
CA GLU A 42 -16.86 -23.07 -5.52
C GLU A 42 -15.85 -23.04 -6.67
N THR A 43 -16.22 -22.39 -7.79
CA THR A 43 -15.38 -22.27 -8.98
C THR A 43 -14.91 -20.83 -9.19
N PRO A 44 -13.73 -20.62 -9.80
CA PRO A 44 -13.25 -19.28 -10.14
C PRO A 44 -14.20 -18.57 -11.12
N VAL A 45 -14.42 -17.28 -10.88
CA VAL A 45 -15.14 -16.41 -11.81
C VAL A 45 -14.24 -16.00 -12.98
N PRO A 46 -14.79 -15.58 -14.13
CA PRO A 46 -14.01 -14.94 -15.19
C PRO A 46 -13.27 -13.69 -14.69
N ARG A 47 -12.10 -13.40 -15.26
CA ARG A 47 -11.28 -12.22 -14.88
C ARG A 47 -12.07 -10.92 -15.05
N GLU A 48 -12.91 -10.82 -16.07
CA GLU A 48 -13.76 -9.66 -16.33
C GLU A 48 -14.78 -9.43 -15.21
N GLU A 49 -15.32 -10.48 -14.61
CA GLU A 49 -16.24 -10.40 -13.49
C GLU A 49 -15.53 -10.01 -12.19
N ALA A 50 -14.34 -10.56 -11.95
CA ALA A 50 -13.48 -10.15 -10.85
C ALA A 50 -13.13 -8.66 -10.94
N LEU A 51 -12.70 -8.19 -12.11
CA LEU A 51 -12.41 -6.78 -12.39
C LEU A 51 -13.62 -5.89 -12.17
N LEU A 52 -14.81 -6.31 -12.62
CA LEU A 52 -16.04 -5.56 -12.40
C LEU A 52 -16.33 -5.34 -10.91
N LEU A 53 -16.12 -6.37 -10.08
CA LEU A 53 -16.29 -6.25 -8.62
C LEU A 53 -15.25 -5.30 -8.02
N MET A 54 -13.98 -5.48 -8.36
CA MET A 54 -12.88 -4.65 -7.86
C MET A 54 -13.07 -3.19 -8.24
N HIS A 55 -13.46 -2.92 -9.48
CA HIS A 55 -13.77 -1.57 -9.94
C HIS A 55 -14.95 -0.96 -9.19
N LYS A 56 -15.99 -1.73 -8.83
CA LYS A 56 -17.10 -1.23 -7.98
C LYS A 56 -16.68 -0.85 -6.57
N ASN A 57 -15.62 -1.46 -6.03
CA ASN A 57 -15.03 -1.08 -4.75
C ASN A 57 -14.11 0.14 -4.92
N ILE A 58 -13.27 0.17 -5.96
CA ILE A 58 -12.43 1.34 -6.28
C ILE A 58 -13.30 2.58 -6.55
N ASP A 59 -14.48 2.46 -7.18
CA ASP A 59 -15.43 3.57 -7.34
C ASP A 59 -15.86 4.22 -6.01
N VAL A 60 -15.93 3.43 -4.94
CA VAL A 60 -16.27 3.91 -3.60
C VAL A 60 -15.05 4.57 -2.96
N LEU A 61 -13.89 3.92 -3.04
CA LEU A 61 -12.62 4.46 -2.55
C LEU A 61 -12.28 5.78 -3.23
N GLU A 62 -12.49 5.89 -4.54
CA GLU A 62 -12.26 7.10 -5.34
C GLU A 62 -13.01 8.32 -4.79
N LYS A 63 -14.23 8.14 -4.28
CA LYS A 63 -15.00 9.23 -3.64
C LYS A 63 -14.34 9.68 -2.33
N ALA A 64 -13.85 8.73 -1.54
CA ALA A 64 -13.15 9.02 -0.30
C ALA A 64 -11.80 9.71 -0.56
N VAL A 65 -11.01 9.22 -1.52
CA VAL A 65 -9.74 9.83 -1.92
C VAL A 65 -9.94 11.26 -2.44
N LYS A 66 -10.92 11.48 -3.32
CA LYS A 66 -11.27 12.82 -3.81
C LYS A 66 -11.68 13.76 -2.67
N LEU A 67 -12.41 13.26 -1.68
CA LEU A 67 -12.81 14.06 -0.52
C LEU A 67 -11.60 14.41 0.36
N ALA A 68 -10.74 13.42 0.63
CA ALA A 68 -9.52 13.61 1.42
C ALA A 68 -8.58 14.63 0.75
N ALA A 69 -8.34 14.50 -0.56
CA ALA A 69 -7.53 15.45 -1.32
C ALA A 69 -8.11 16.88 -1.27
N ARG A 70 -9.43 17.04 -1.39
CA ARG A 70 -10.10 18.35 -1.24
C ARG A 70 -9.97 18.95 0.15
N GLN A 71 -9.78 18.11 1.17
CA GLN A 71 -9.54 18.54 2.55
C GLN A 71 -8.04 18.75 2.84
N GLY A 72 -7.16 18.59 1.85
CA GLY A 72 -5.73 18.83 1.97
C GLY A 72 -4.95 17.63 2.55
N ALA A 73 -5.53 16.43 2.54
CA ALA A 73 -4.79 15.22 2.90
C ALA A 73 -3.64 14.98 1.91
N HIS A 74 -2.47 14.59 2.44
CA HIS A 74 -1.25 14.30 1.71
C HIS A 74 -1.14 12.81 1.39
N ILE A 75 -1.72 11.98 2.25
CA ILE A 75 -1.77 10.53 2.13
C ILE A 75 -3.14 10.01 2.56
N VAL A 76 -3.64 9.00 1.87
CA VAL A 76 -4.87 8.28 2.24
C VAL A 76 -4.62 6.79 2.32
N VAL A 77 -5.08 6.17 3.41
CA VAL A 77 -4.98 4.74 3.68
C VAL A 77 -6.35 4.10 3.49
N THR A 78 -6.39 3.06 2.66
CA THR A 78 -7.55 2.20 2.45
C THR A 78 -7.32 0.83 3.10
N PRO A 79 -8.38 0.10 3.48
CA PRO A 79 -8.24 -1.09 4.32
C PRO A 79 -7.76 -2.31 3.53
N GLU A 80 -7.25 -3.28 4.28
CA GLU A 80 -6.95 -4.63 3.81
C GLU A 80 -8.18 -5.27 3.18
N ASP A 81 -7.99 -6.03 2.10
CA ASP A 81 -9.07 -6.67 1.34
C ASP A 81 -10.17 -5.69 0.87
N GLY A 82 -9.92 -4.38 0.88
CA GLY A 82 -10.89 -3.34 0.55
C GLY A 82 -11.39 -3.38 -0.90
N ILE A 83 -10.67 -4.09 -1.78
CA ILE A 83 -10.95 -4.15 -3.21
C ILE A 83 -11.69 -5.44 -3.60
N TYR A 84 -11.39 -6.58 -2.97
CA TYR A 84 -11.96 -7.88 -3.35
C TYR A 84 -12.58 -8.69 -2.19
N GLY A 85 -12.39 -8.32 -0.92
CA GLY A 85 -12.92 -9.04 0.25
C GLY A 85 -12.08 -10.25 0.70
N TRP A 86 -12.62 -11.09 1.57
CA TRP A 86 -11.84 -12.13 2.28
C TRP A 86 -12.39 -13.56 2.16
N VAL A 87 -13.29 -13.81 1.20
CA VAL A 87 -13.95 -15.13 1.05
C VAL A 87 -13.40 -15.86 -0.17
N PHE A 88 -12.22 -16.47 -0.01
CA PHE A 88 -11.52 -17.12 -1.12
C PHE A 88 -10.82 -18.43 -0.75
N THR A 89 -10.66 -19.27 -1.77
CA THR A 89 -9.63 -20.31 -1.92
C THR A 89 -8.52 -19.80 -2.85
N ARG A 90 -7.42 -20.55 -2.97
CA ARG A 90 -6.34 -20.20 -3.90
C ARG A 90 -6.83 -20.04 -5.34
N GLU A 91 -7.70 -20.94 -5.79
CA GLU A 91 -8.24 -20.97 -7.14
C GLU A 91 -9.22 -19.83 -7.38
N THR A 92 -10.13 -19.58 -6.44
CA THR A 92 -11.15 -18.53 -6.60
C THR A 92 -10.57 -17.13 -6.48
N LEU A 93 -9.44 -16.95 -5.78
CA LEU A 93 -8.73 -15.67 -5.70
C LEU A 93 -7.96 -15.35 -6.98
N TYR A 94 -7.45 -16.35 -7.70
CA TYR A 94 -6.56 -16.16 -8.86
C TYR A 94 -7.05 -15.12 -9.91
N PRO A 95 -8.35 -15.05 -10.27
CA PRO A 95 -8.86 -14.02 -11.18
C PRO A 95 -8.79 -12.59 -10.65
N TYR A 96 -8.50 -12.38 -9.36
CA TYR A 96 -8.36 -11.05 -8.73
C TYR A 96 -6.90 -10.58 -8.65
N LEU A 97 -5.94 -11.43 -8.99
CA LEU A 97 -4.51 -11.18 -8.79
C LEU A 97 -3.85 -10.55 -10.01
N GLU A 98 -2.91 -9.63 -9.77
CA GLU A 98 -2.01 -9.05 -10.76
C GLU A 98 -0.55 -9.37 -10.45
N ALA A 99 0.32 -9.30 -11.46
CA ALA A 99 1.76 -9.35 -11.20
C ALA A 99 2.24 -7.92 -10.88
N ILE A 100 2.58 -7.67 -9.61
CA ILE A 100 3.02 -6.35 -9.14
C ILE A 100 4.56 -6.29 -9.19
N PRO A 101 5.17 -5.40 -9.99
CA PRO A 101 6.63 -5.34 -10.10
C PRO A 101 7.26 -4.83 -8.81
N GLU A 102 8.59 -4.98 -8.69
CA GLU A 102 9.35 -4.28 -7.64
C GLU A 102 9.27 -2.76 -7.86
N PRO A 103 9.07 -1.93 -6.82
CA PRO A 103 9.02 -0.47 -6.96
C PRO A 103 10.26 0.16 -7.61
N GLY A 104 11.43 -0.49 -7.49
CA GLY A 104 12.69 -0.04 -8.10
C GLY A 104 12.68 0.09 -9.63
N VAL A 105 11.64 -0.37 -10.31
CA VAL A 105 11.48 -0.21 -11.77
C VAL A 105 11.10 1.22 -12.21
N ASN A 106 10.79 2.13 -11.27
CA ASN A 106 10.35 3.50 -11.54
C ASN A 106 9.23 3.55 -12.59
N TRP A 107 8.04 3.12 -12.19
CA TRP A 107 6.89 2.98 -13.09
C TRP A 107 5.70 3.76 -12.57
N ILE A 108 5.04 4.48 -13.48
CA ILE A 108 3.77 5.18 -13.26
C ILE A 108 2.73 4.47 -14.13
N PRO A 109 1.95 3.53 -13.57
CA PRO A 109 0.94 2.78 -14.32
C PRO A 109 -0.03 3.68 -15.09
N CYS A 110 -0.42 4.82 -14.52
CA CYS A 110 -1.34 5.76 -15.17
C CYS A 110 -0.81 6.36 -16.48
N THR A 111 0.51 6.47 -16.65
CA THR A 111 1.11 7.00 -17.89
C THR A 111 1.69 5.92 -18.78
N GLU A 112 2.05 4.77 -18.22
CA GLU A 112 2.66 3.65 -18.92
C GLU A 112 1.92 2.32 -18.67
N PRO A 113 0.59 2.24 -18.94
CA PRO A 113 -0.23 1.11 -18.50
C PRO A 113 0.14 -0.23 -19.13
N GLN A 114 0.80 -0.21 -20.28
CA GLN A 114 1.16 -1.42 -21.04
C GLN A 114 2.55 -1.98 -20.69
N ARG A 115 3.30 -1.32 -19.80
CA ARG A 115 4.71 -1.67 -19.52
C ARG A 115 4.89 -3.06 -18.91
N PHE A 116 3.96 -3.48 -18.05
CA PHE A 116 3.99 -4.78 -17.36
C PHE A 116 2.79 -5.67 -17.71
N GLY A 117 2.30 -5.55 -18.95
CA GLY A 117 1.13 -6.28 -19.42
C GLY A 117 -0.17 -5.69 -18.90
N TYR A 118 -1.19 -6.53 -18.76
CA TYR A 118 -2.53 -6.08 -18.38
C TYR A 118 -2.64 -5.94 -16.85
N THR A 119 -2.58 -4.70 -16.36
CA THR A 119 -2.56 -4.34 -14.93
C THR A 119 -3.59 -3.25 -14.55
N PRO A 120 -4.89 -3.43 -14.88
CA PRO A 120 -5.91 -2.38 -14.69
C PRO A 120 -6.11 -1.94 -13.23
N GLU A 121 -5.92 -2.81 -12.22
CA GLU A 121 -6.04 -2.41 -10.82
C GLU A 121 -4.93 -1.41 -10.45
N GLN A 122 -3.67 -1.72 -10.80
CA GLN A 122 -2.53 -0.84 -10.58
C GLN A 122 -2.65 0.46 -11.39
N GLU A 123 -3.09 0.39 -12.65
CA GLU A 123 -3.37 1.56 -13.49
C GLU A 123 -4.37 2.51 -12.80
N ARG A 124 -5.48 1.95 -12.32
CA ARG A 124 -6.56 2.75 -11.74
C ARG A 124 -6.17 3.40 -10.42
N LEU A 125 -5.46 2.67 -9.55
CA LEU A 125 -4.94 3.23 -8.29
C LEU A 125 -3.87 4.30 -8.53
N SER A 126 -2.98 4.07 -9.49
CA SER A 126 -1.98 5.06 -9.93
C SER A 126 -2.63 6.35 -10.45
N CYS A 127 -3.66 6.24 -11.30
CA CYS A 127 -4.39 7.42 -11.78
C CYS A 127 -5.15 8.12 -10.65
N LEU A 128 -5.73 7.35 -9.72
CA LEU A 128 -6.42 7.93 -8.57
C LEU A 128 -5.47 8.79 -7.71
N ALA A 129 -4.24 8.31 -7.49
CA ALA A 129 -3.21 9.07 -6.78
C ALA A 129 -2.77 10.32 -7.56
N LYS A 130 -2.41 10.15 -8.84
CA LYS A 130 -1.94 11.22 -9.73
C LYS A 130 -2.97 12.34 -9.91
N ASP A 131 -4.21 11.99 -10.26
CA ASP A 131 -5.27 12.95 -10.60
C ASP A 131 -5.70 13.78 -9.39
N ASN A 132 -5.46 13.29 -8.18
CA ASN A 132 -5.76 13.98 -6.93
C ASN A 132 -4.52 14.51 -6.21
N SER A 133 -3.32 14.30 -6.78
CA SER A 133 -2.04 14.71 -6.22
C SER A 133 -1.86 14.31 -4.75
N ILE A 134 -2.22 13.06 -4.43
CA ILE A 134 -2.22 12.50 -3.07
C ILE A 134 -1.56 11.11 -3.07
N TYR A 135 -0.85 10.75 -2.01
CA TYR A 135 -0.36 9.39 -1.84
C TYR A 135 -1.54 8.45 -1.54
N VAL A 136 -1.62 7.32 -2.23
CA VAL A 136 -2.66 6.31 -2.02
C VAL A 136 -2.03 5.02 -1.54
N VAL A 137 -2.44 4.56 -0.36
CA VAL A 137 -2.09 3.24 0.17
C VAL A 137 -3.30 2.32 0.02
N ALA A 138 -3.09 1.20 -0.65
CA ALA A 138 -4.13 0.21 -0.90
C ALA A 138 -3.60 -1.21 -0.78
N ASN A 139 -4.51 -2.14 -0.50
CA ASN A 139 -4.22 -3.56 -0.44
C ASN A 139 -4.83 -4.26 -1.66
N ILE A 140 -4.00 -4.96 -2.43
CA ILE A 140 -4.38 -5.77 -3.58
C ILE A 140 -3.68 -7.14 -3.54
N GLY A 141 -4.04 -8.03 -4.44
CA GLY A 141 -3.44 -9.36 -4.50
C GLY A 141 -2.35 -9.44 -5.56
N ASP A 142 -1.18 -9.97 -5.18
CA ASP A 142 -0.07 -10.22 -6.09
C ASP A 142 -0.01 -11.69 -6.49
N LYS A 143 0.40 -11.96 -7.73
CA LYS A 143 0.78 -13.30 -8.20
C LYS A 143 2.18 -13.31 -8.78
N LYS A 144 2.94 -14.35 -8.42
CA LYS A 144 4.29 -14.59 -8.94
C LYS A 144 4.38 -16.00 -9.51
N PRO A 145 4.47 -16.18 -10.84
CA PRO A 145 4.65 -17.50 -11.42
C PRO A 145 5.99 -18.09 -10.96
N CYS A 146 6.00 -19.38 -10.68
CA CYS A 146 7.19 -20.11 -10.28
C CYS A 146 7.23 -21.47 -11.00
N ASN A 147 8.43 -22.05 -11.08
CA ASN A 147 8.67 -23.31 -11.77
C ASN A 147 9.23 -24.36 -10.80
N ALA A 148 9.25 -25.62 -11.21
CA ALA A 148 9.78 -26.73 -10.42
C ALA A 148 11.28 -26.59 -10.03
N SER A 149 12.00 -25.65 -10.63
CA SER A 149 13.37 -25.29 -10.21
C SER A 149 13.41 -24.58 -8.86
N ASP A 150 12.30 -23.94 -8.45
CA ASP A 150 12.13 -23.36 -7.13
C ASP A 150 11.52 -24.42 -6.20
N PRO A 151 12.27 -24.89 -5.18
CA PRO A 151 11.81 -25.96 -4.29
C PRO A 151 10.64 -25.53 -3.38
N GLN A 152 10.37 -24.22 -3.24
CA GLN A 152 9.27 -23.68 -2.45
C GLN A 152 8.02 -23.39 -3.30
N CYS A 153 8.11 -23.53 -4.63
CA CYS A 153 7.00 -23.22 -5.52
C CYS A 153 5.77 -24.07 -5.18
N PRO A 154 4.60 -23.45 -4.94
CA PRO A 154 3.37 -24.18 -4.69
C PRO A 154 3.05 -25.16 -5.84
N PRO A 155 2.37 -26.29 -5.56
CA PRO A 155 2.07 -27.31 -6.59
C PRO A 155 1.27 -26.78 -7.78
N ASP A 156 0.60 -25.65 -7.59
CA ASP A 156 -0.26 -24.99 -8.56
C ASP A 156 0.48 -23.90 -9.38
N GLY A 157 1.81 -23.82 -9.24
CA GLY A 157 2.73 -23.13 -10.15
C GLY A 157 2.87 -21.63 -9.95
N ARG A 158 2.37 -21.08 -8.83
CA ARG A 158 2.48 -19.65 -8.51
C ARG A 158 2.42 -19.40 -7.01
N TYR A 159 3.07 -18.33 -6.59
CA TYR A 159 2.80 -17.70 -5.31
C TYR A 159 1.66 -16.69 -5.44
N GLN A 160 0.87 -16.54 -4.37
CA GLN A 160 -0.21 -15.58 -4.23
C GLN A 160 -0.02 -14.83 -2.92
N TYR A 161 0.09 -13.50 -2.96
CA TYR A 161 0.38 -12.71 -1.76
C TYR A 161 -0.69 -11.66 -1.47
N ASN A 162 -1.02 -11.51 -0.20
CA ASN A 162 -1.71 -10.34 0.33
C ASN A 162 -0.71 -9.18 0.28
N THR A 163 -1.03 -8.13 -0.48
CA THR A 163 -0.02 -7.15 -0.90
C THR A 163 -0.47 -5.72 -0.72
N ASP A 164 0.21 -4.98 0.15
CA ASP A 164 0.07 -3.54 0.20
C ASP A 164 0.89 -2.89 -0.92
N VAL A 165 0.30 -1.88 -1.56
CA VAL A 165 0.94 -1.02 -2.57
C VAL A 165 0.77 0.44 -2.21
N VAL A 166 1.80 1.23 -2.50
CA VAL A 166 1.77 2.69 -2.31
C VAL A 166 2.04 3.37 -3.63
N PHE A 167 1.13 4.25 -4.03
CA PHE A 167 1.32 5.16 -5.15
C PHE A 167 1.59 6.57 -4.62
N ASP A 168 2.63 7.24 -5.13
CA ASP A 168 2.91 8.63 -4.79
C ASP A 168 1.93 9.60 -5.48
N SER A 169 2.05 10.89 -5.16
CA SER A 169 1.20 11.95 -5.74
C SER A 169 1.35 12.13 -7.26
N GLU A 170 2.36 11.53 -7.89
CA GLU A 170 2.53 11.50 -9.35
C GLU A 170 1.95 10.21 -9.97
N GLY A 171 1.50 9.27 -9.13
CA GLY A 171 0.99 7.96 -9.50
C GLY A 171 2.09 6.90 -9.63
N ARG A 172 3.31 7.14 -9.18
CA ARG A 172 4.41 6.16 -9.24
C ARG A 172 4.23 5.10 -8.17
N LEU A 173 4.46 3.83 -8.50
CA LEU A 173 4.54 2.76 -7.51
C LEU A 173 5.83 2.94 -6.69
N VAL A 174 5.71 3.29 -5.41
CA VAL A 174 6.86 3.59 -4.52
C VAL A 174 7.08 2.54 -3.44
N ALA A 175 6.08 1.73 -3.11
CA ALA A 175 6.23 0.61 -2.20
C ALA A 175 5.34 -0.57 -2.62
N ARG A 176 5.83 -1.77 -2.33
CA ARG A 176 5.10 -3.03 -2.39
C ARG A 176 5.53 -3.84 -1.17
N TYR A 177 4.58 -4.35 -0.39
CA TYR A 177 4.84 -5.17 0.78
C TYR A 177 3.97 -6.42 0.74
N HIS A 178 4.57 -7.60 0.86
CA HIS A 178 3.83 -8.84 1.04
C HIS A 178 3.62 -9.14 2.52
N LYS A 179 2.36 -9.30 2.94
CA LYS A 179 1.99 -9.63 4.33
C LYS A 179 2.74 -10.86 4.82
N TYR A 180 3.50 -10.70 5.89
CA TYR A 180 4.34 -11.77 6.42
C TYR A 180 3.57 -12.70 7.37
N ASN A 181 2.79 -12.14 8.30
CA ASN A 181 2.06 -12.90 9.31
C ASN A 181 0.61 -13.10 8.86
N LEU A 182 0.35 -14.16 8.10
CA LEU A 182 -1.02 -14.53 7.71
C LEU A 182 -1.85 -14.99 8.93
N PHE A 183 -3.11 -14.58 8.97
CA PHE A 183 -4.09 -15.05 9.91
C PHE A 183 -4.63 -16.43 9.49
N ALA A 184 -5.02 -17.27 10.45
CA ALA A 184 -5.39 -18.68 10.19
C ALA A 184 -6.43 -18.91 9.06
N PRO A 185 -7.42 -18.02 8.83
CA PRO A 185 -8.37 -18.13 7.73
C PRO A 185 -7.83 -17.80 6.33
N GLU A 186 -6.64 -17.19 6.21
CA GLU A 186 -6.06 -16.72 4.94
C GLU A 186 -5.41 -17.84 4.11
N ILE A 187 -6.18 -18.89 3.83
CA ILE A 187 -5.71 -20.08 3.10
C ILE A 187 -5.39 -19.81 1.63
N GLN A 188 -5.83 -18.68 1.10
CA GLN A 188 -5.67 -18.28 -0.30
C GLN A 188 -4.30 -17.66 -0.61
N PHE A 189 -3.52 -17.30 0.42
CA PHE A 189 -2.22 -16.64 0.30
C PHE A 189 -1.07 -17.55 0.74
N ASP A 190 0.11 -17.29 0.20
CA ASP A 190 1.38 -17.90 0.57
C ASP A 190 2.15 -16.99 1.52
N PHE A 191 2.96 -17.60 2.40
CA PHE A 191 3.91 -16.85 3.22
C PHE A 191 5.10 -16.40 2.36
N PRO A 192 5.52 -15.13 2.44
CA PRO A 192 6.79 -14.70 1.87
C PRO A 192 7.95 -15.49 2.47
N LYS A 193 8.99 -15.75 1.67
CA LYS A 193 10.15 -16.52 2.12
C LYS A 193 10.87 -15.84 3.29
N ASP A 194 11.04 -14.53 3.20
CA ASP A 194 11.73 -13.68 4.17
C ASP A 194 10.80 -12.52 4.55
N SER A 195 10.90 -12.03 5.80
CA SER A 195 10.16 -10.83 6.22
C SER A 195 10.70 -9.61 5.48
N GLU A 196 9.81 -8.89 4.78
CA GLU A 196 10.17 -7.67 4.08
C GLU A 196 10.07 -6.46 5.03
N PHE A 197 11.09 -5.59 5.06
CA PHE A 197 11.07 -4.32 5.78
C PHE A 197 10.89 -3.18 4.78
N VAL A 198 9.64 -2.93 4.40
CA VAL A 198 9.33 -2.00 3.32
C VAL A 198 9.15 -0.60 3.87
N THR A 199 9.96 0.33 3.35
CA THR A 199 9.85 1.75 3.65
C THR A 199 9.78 2.58 2.36
N PHE A 200 9.13 3.73 2.42
CA PHE A 200 9.10 4.70 1.32
C PHE A 200 9.29 6.12 1.83
N ASP A 201 10.00 6.93 1.04
CA ASP A 201 10.28 8.33 1.34
C ASP A 201 9.18 9.24 0.78
N THR A 202 8.82 10.28 1.54
CA THR A 202 7.90 11.33 1.11
C THR A 202 8.45 12.71 1.50
N PRO A 203 7.95 13.81 0.91
CA PRO A 203 8.30 15.17 1.35
C PRO A 203 7.94 15.49 2.81
N PHE A 204 7.09 14.67 3.44
CA PHE A 204 6.59 14.85 4.80
C PHE A 204 7.02 13.72 5.75
N GLY A 205 8.06 12.96 5.39
CA GLY A 205 8.67 11.93 6.24
C GLY A 205 8.86 10.59 5.54
N LYS A 206 9.60 9.69 6.19
CA LYS A 206 9.75 8.31 5.74
C LYS A 206 8.71 7.44 6.43
N PHE A 207 8.07 6.56 5.68
CA PHE A 207 7.04 5.66 6.18
C PHE A 207 7.48 4.20 6.05
N GLY A 208 6.99 3.35 6.93
CA GLY A 208 7.02 1.91 6.83
C GLY A 208 5.61 1.36 6.75
N ILE A 209 5.47 0.15 6.20
CA ILE A 209 4.17 -0.47 5.96
C ILE A 209 4.16 -1.92 6.42
N PHE A 210 3.05 -2.34 7.01
CA PHE A 210 2.74 -3.73 7.34
C PHE A 210 1.21 -3.91 7.45
N THR A 211 0.74 -5.15 7.51
CA THR A 211 -0.69 -5.44 7.36
C THR A 211 -1.26 -6.23 8.54
N CYS A 212 -2.33 -5.71 9.15
CA CYS A 212 -3.15 -6.37 10.18
C CYS A 212 -2.39 -7.18 11.22
N PHE A 213 -2.36 -8.51 11.06
CA PHE A 213 -1.86 -9.45 12.05
C PHE A 213 -0.34 -9.32 12.29
N ASP A 214 0.38 -8.68 11.38
CA ASP A 214 1.79 -8.29 11.54
C ASP A 214 2.03 -7.47 12.81
N ILE A 215 1.05 -6.69 13.28
CA ILE A 215 1.19 -5.86 14.50
C ILE A 215 1.46 -6.68 15.77
N PHE A 216 1.08 -7.96 15.78
CA PHE A 216 1.26 -8.85 16.93
C PHE A 216 2.58 -9.63 16.89
N SER A 217 3.37 -9.45 15.83
CA SER A 217 4.64 -10.12 15.61
C SER A 217 5.81 -9.16 15.74
N ARG A 218 7.00 -9.70 16.04
CA ARG A 218 8.23 -8.90 16.05
C ARG A 218 8.57 -8.40 14.65
N ASP A 219 8.50 -9.29 13.66
CA ASP A 219 8.78 -8.98 12.27
C ASP A 219 7.46 -8.86 11.50
N PRO A 220 7.25 -7.81 10.69
CA PRO A 220 8.10 -6.62 10.53
C PRO A 220 7.84 -5.50 11.56
N ALA A 221 6.75 -5.57 12.34
CA ALA A 221 6.23 -4.40 13.07
C ALA A 221 7.20 -3.79 14.10
N VAL A 222 7.85 -4.61 14.93
CA VAL A 222 8.83 -4.14 15.93
C VAL A 222 10.12 -3.71 15.25
N MET A 223 10.59 -4.48 14.27
CA MET A 223 11.84 -4.17 13.55
C MET A 223 11.77 -2.84 12.78
N LEU A 224 10.61 -2.51 12.20
CA LEU A 224 10.40 -1.21 11.55
C LEU A 224 10.53 -0.05 12.55
N VAL A 225 10.14 -0.24 13.81
CA VAL A 225 10.28 0.79 14.86
C VAL A 225 11.72 0.82 15.41
N GLU A 226 12.29 -0.34 15.73
CA GLU A 226 13.60 -0.46 16.39
C GLU A 226 14.77 -0.05 15.47
N GLU A 227 14.79 -0.54 14.23
CA GLU A 227 15.91 -0.32 13.31
C GLU A 227 15.74 0.93 12.44
N PHE A 228 14.49 1.25 12.05
CA PHE A 228 14.21 2.36 11.13
C PHE A 228 13.66 3.61 11.82
N GLN A 229 13.55 3.61 13.16
CA GLN A 229 13.08 4.75 13.98
C GLN A 229 11.71 5.28 13.54
N LEU A 230 10.81 4.41 13.08
CA LEU A 230 9.46 4.76 12.64
C LEU A 230 8.49 4.93 13.85
N THR A 231 7.74 6.03 13.91
CA THR A 231 6.58 6.26 14.80
C THR A 231 5.34 5.55 14.28
N ALA A 232 4.58 4.83 15.10
CA ALA A 232 3.42 4.09 14.60
C ALA A 232 2.14 4.91 14.36
N PHE A 233 1.48 4.68 13.22
CA PHE A 233 0.11 5.12 12.89
C PHE A 233 -0.77 3.89 12.57
N SER A 234 -1.41 3.33 13.60
CA SER A 234 -2.41 2.28 13.41
C SER A 234 -3.78 2.89 13.13
N THR A 235 -4.53 2.35 12.17
CA THR A 235 -5.93 2.70 11.96
C THR A 235 -6.79 2.18 13.12
N PRO A 236 -7.87 2.87 13.54
CA PRO A 236 -8.69 2.43 14.66
C PRO A 236 -9.54 1.20 14.31
N ARG A 237 -9.49 0.18 15.18
CA ARG A 237 -10.46 -0.93 15.26
C ARG A 237 -11.84 -0.39 15.68
N PRO A 238 -12.95 -0.77 15.03
CA PRO A 238 -14.26 -0.69 15.68
C PRO A 238 -14.26 -1.65 16.89
N GLY A 239 -14.67 -1.17 18.08
CA GLY A 239 -15.19 -2.07 19.13
C GLY A 239 -14.24 -2.60 20.23
N THR A 240 -13.14 -1.92 20.60
CA THR A 240 -12.44 -2.25 21.87
C THR A 240 -12.47 -1.12 22.89
N THR A 241 -13.61 -0.94 23.56
CA THR A 241 -13.62 -0.43 24.94
C THR A 241 -13.19 -1.56 25.88
N ARG A 242 -11.87 -1.78 26.03
CA ARG A 242 -11.37 -2.42 27.25
C ARG A 242 -11.20 -1.35 28.33
N SER A 243 -12.24 -1.17 29.13
CA SER A 243 -12.11 -0.56 30.46
C SER A 243 -11.58 -1.62 31.45
N PRO A 244 -10.75 -1.27 32.44
CA PRO A 244 -9.98 -2.25 33.20
C PRO A 244 -10.88 -3.08 34.12
N SER A 245 -10.65 -4.39 34.10
CA SER A 245 -11.01 -5.37 35.14
C SER A 245 -12.26 -5.07 35.98
N SER A 246 -13.42 -5.61 35.61
CA SER A 246 -14.31 -6.27 36.57
C SER A 246 -15.45 -7.07 35.90
N ARG A 247 -15.54 -8.34 36.34
CA ARG A 247 -16.70 -9.27 36.32
C ARG A 247 -17.31 -9.72 34.98
N LEU A 248 -17.23 -11.04 34.79
CA LEU A 248 -17.92 -11.88 33.82
C LEU A 248 -19.45 -11.74 33.86
N SER A 249 -20.09 -11.67 32.68
CA SER A 249 -21.26 -12.48 32.27
C SER A 249 -21.50 -12.35 30.75
N PRO A 250 -22.15 -13.35 30.10
CA PRO A 250 -21.88 -13.67 28.69
C PRO A 250 -22.91 -13.06 27.73
N SER A 251 -22.45 -12.62 26.55
CA SER A 251 -23.34 -12.27 25.44
C SER A 251 -22.74 -12.73 24.09
N THR A 252 -23.41 -13.72 23.51
CA THR A 252 -23.73 -14.02 22.10
C THR A 252 -22.73 -13.68 20.98
N PRO A 253 -22.43 -14.59 20.03
CA PRO A 253 -21.34 -14.42 19.07
C PRO A 253 -21.72 -13.45 17.94
N ARG A 254 -20.83 -12.48 17.68
CA ARG A 254 -20.82 -11.60 16.50
C ARG A 254 -20.01 -12.27 15.37
N GLY A 255 -20.43 -12.07 14.12
CA GLY A 255 -19.71 -12.53 12.92
C GLY A 255 -18.37 -11.79 12.69
N PRO A 256 -17.56 -12.20 11.71
CA PRO A 256 -16.23 -11.63 11.49
C PRO A 256 -16.31 -10.19 10.93
N GLU A 257 -15.48 -9.29 11.49
CA GLU A 257 -15.34 -7.86 11.17
C GLU A 257 -14.16 -7.63 10.20
N PRO A 258 -14.12 -6.52 9.42
CA PRO A 258 -13.02 -6.23 8.49
C PRO A 258 -11.68 -5.93 9.19
N GLU A 259 -10.59 -6.39 8.59
CA GLU A 259 -9.21 -6.26 9.10
C GLU A 259 -8.53 -4.94 8.61
N SER A 260 -7.45 -4.52 9.28
CA SER A 260 -6.91 -3.15 9.21
C SER A 260 -5.49 -3.09 8.62
N THR A 261 -5.25 -2.22 7.62
CA THR A 261 -3.89 -1.84 7.17
C THR A 261 -3.30 -0.79 8.11
N CYS A 262 -2.00 -0.89 8.44
CA CYS A 262 -1.29 0.02 9.36
C CYS A 262 -0.09 0.67 8.67
N LEU A 263 0.17 1.95 8.98
CA LEU A 263 1.38 2.67 8.53
C LEU A 263 2.24 3.07 9.73
N LEU A 264 3.55 3.09 9.57
CA LEU A 264 4.47 3.72 10.53
C LEU A 264 5.19 4.88 9.83
N GLN A 265 5.61 5.93 10.52
CA GLN A 265 6.29 7.13 10.02
C GLN A 265 7.42 7.60 10.93
N ILE A 266 8.63 7.86 10.42
CA ILE A 266 9.77 8.40 11.20
C ILE A 266 9.39 9.79 11.72
N PRO A 267 9.52 10.07 13.04
CA PRO A 267 9.38 11.43 13.52
C PRO A 267 10.57 12.25 13.00
N THR A 268 10.31 13.29 12.21
CA THR A 268 11.31 14.32 11.88
C THR A 268 11.58 15.18 13.11
N THR A 269 12.30 14.63 14.08
CA THR A 269 12.91 15.43 15.15
C THR A 269 14.34 15.75 14.77
N LEU A 270 14.54 17.00 14.32
CA LEU A 270 15.84 17.65 14.33
C LEU A 270 16.48 17.45 15.70
N ALA A 271 17.74 17.02 15.70
CA ALA A 271 18.60 17.11 16.85
C ALA A 271 18.62 18.54 17.38
N CYS A 272 18.10 18.74 18.59
CA CYS A 272 18.44 19.90 19.41
C CYS A 272 19.54 19.46 20.39
N THR A 273 20.79 19.81 20.05
CA THR A 273 21.82 20.17 21.05
C THR A 273 21.90 21.68 21.13
#